data_AF-A0A5N4ATA8-F1
#
_entry.id   AF-A0A5N4ATA8-F1
#
_cell.length_a   1.000
_cell.length_b   1.000
_cell.length_c   1.000
_cell.angle_alpha   90.00
_cell.angle_beta   90.00
_cell.angle_gamma   90.00
#
_symmetry.space_group_name_H-M   'P 1'
#
loop_
_entity.id
_entity.type
_entity.pdbx_description
1 polymer ?
#
loop_
_entity_poly.entity_id
_entity_poly.type
_entity_poly.pdbx_seq_one_letter_code
_entity_poly.pdbx_strand_id
1 'polypeptide(L)'
;MDGETPAVMWLHHVSGSHGRAASILQEFIDATTNEPRFHSLEGYSSYEISDHLTNFLRVQSFVKKYSPDGLYYFCLGVQCYLQAYDRVGNLFFHDTYMDCRKILNQFALKFITSYHDDPIYIPTCVSEKYLWESDHLSPKWPHTLLWTVVYFVMKYFKLSTVEEHKALELKNLFKRETVGRAKGKQSYFFYFLRETGETQYCKRQLLPDKNPSRCPVEIMKLYLSKCPPSAKKGSFFYLKPIARADLENQPYWFTNEEVPNEDLDEILNRFKMVSEITELFVKDRITSLIPWY
;
A
#
# COMPACT_ATOMS: atom_id res chain seq x y z
N MET A 1 16.36 -31.19 -12.61
CA MET A 1 16.93 -29.89 -13.01
C MET A 1 15.91 -28.89 -12.54
N ASP A 2 15.97 -28.62 -11.24
CA ASP A 2 14.89 -27.95 -10.52
C ASP A 2 15.16 -26.46 -10.66
N GLY A 3 14.43 -25.83 -11.59
CA GLY A 3 14.47 -24.38 -11.76
C GLY A 3 13.92 -23.73 -10.50
N GLU A 4 14.63 -22.75 -9.96
CA GLU A 4 14.13 -21.90 -8.88
C GLU A 4 12.74 -21.35 -9.24
N THR A 5 11.80 -21.42 -8.31
CA THR A 5 10.43 -20.96 -8.56
C THR A 5 10.38 -19.43 -8.67
N PRO A 6 9.47 -18.83 -9.45
CA PRO A 6 9.45 -17.38 -9.72
C PRO A 6 9.44 -16.48 -8.49
N ALA A 7 8.94 -16.99 -7.35
CA ALA A 7 8.94 -16.28 -6.08
C ALA A 7 10.25 -16.43 -5.29
N VAL A 8 10.93 -17.57 -5.37
CA VAL A 8 12.32 -17.73 -4.93
C VAL A 8 13.21 -16.86 -5.79
N MET A 9 12.99 -16.82 -7.12
CA MET A 9 13.66 -15.88 -8.00
C MET A 9 13.33 -14.43 -7.68
N TRP A 10 12.11 -14.05 -7.29
CA TRP A 10 11.80 -12.68 -6.87
C TRP A 10 12.46 -12.34 -5.53
N LEU A 11 12.42 -13.24 -4.55
CA LEU A 11 13.11 -13.05 -3.28
C LEU A 11 14.63 -13.04 -3.44
N HIS A 12 15.20 -13.84 -4.35
CA HIS A 12 16.63 -13.86 -4.68
C HIS A 12 17.04 -12.64 -5.52
N HIS A 13 16.27 -12.29 -6.56
CA HIS A 13 16.51 -11.16 -7.46
C HIS A 13 16.27 -9.81 -6.77
N VAL A 14 15.39 -9.75 -5.77
CA VAL A 14 15.27 -8.59 -4.88
C VAL A 14 16.29 -8.64 -3.73
N SER A 15 16.73 -9.84 -3.29
CA SER A 15 17.87 -9.99 -2.37
C SER A 15 19.23 -9.68 -2.99
N GLY A 16 19.29 -9.17 -4.23
CA GLY A 16 20.50 -8.66 -4.87
C GLY A 16 21.25 -7.56 -4.08
N SER A 17 20.83 -7.22 -2.86
CA SER A 17 21.64 -6.47 -1.90
C SER A 17 21.37 -6.79 -0.42
N HIS A 18 20.29 -7.49 -0.05
CA HIS A 18 19.93 -7.73 1.37
C HIS A 18 19.23 -9.09 1.57
N GLY A 19 19.99 -10.13 1.95
CA GLY A 19 19.51 -11.49 2.21
C GLY A 19 18.54 -11.67 3.40
N ARG A 20 17.83 -10.62 3.84
CA ARG A 20 16.96 -10.63 5.03
C ARG A 20 15.56 -11.21 4.78
N ALA A 21 14.92 -10.95 3.63
CA ALA A 21 13.60 -11.53 3.35
C ALA A 21 13.67 -13.02 3.02
N ALA A 22 14.72 -13.45 2.32
CA ALA A 22 14.97 -14.86 2.06
C ALA A 22 15.20 -15.65 3.37
N SER A 23 15.94 -15.08 4.32
CA SER A 23 16.13 -15.72 5.63
C SER A 23 14.86 -15.75 6.48
N ILE A 24 14.05 -14.67 6.46
CA ILE A 24 12.73 -14.68 7.11
C ILE A 24 11.81 -15.72 6.48
N LEU A 25 11.82 -15.86 5.15
CA LEU A 25 11.02 -16.88 4.47
C LEU A 25 11.50 -18.29 4.83
N GLN A 26 12.80 -18.53 4.86
CA GLN A 26 13.33 -19.84 5.25
C GLN A 26 12.91 -20.19 6.68
N GLU A 27 13.08 -19.27 7.64
CA GLU A 27 12.66 -19.50 9.02
C GLU A 27 11.14 -19.67 9.16
N PHE A 28 10.36 -18.96 8.33
CA PHE A 28 8.92 -19.17 8.26
C PHE A 28 8.61 -20.59 7.77
N ILE A 29 9.17 -21.01 6.63
CA ILE A 29 8.96 -22.35 6.07
C ILE A 29 9.36 -23.41 7.12
N ASP A 30 10.53 -23.28 7.72
CA ASP A 30 11.03 -24.22 8.75
C ASP A 30 10.10 -24.27 9.97
N ALA A 31 9.52 -23.14 10.39
CA ALA A 31 8.56 -23.06 11.49
C ALA A 31 7.18 -23.66 11.14
N THR A 32 6.83 -23.75 9.86
CA THR A 32 5.56 -24.36 9.40
C THR A 32 5.62 -25.87 9.19
N THR A 33 6.81 -26.44 9.02
CA THR A 33 6.99 -27.86 8.66
C THR A 33 7.51 -28.68 9.85
N ASN A 34 6.62 -29.42 10.54
CA ASN A 34 7.03 -30.55 11.40
C ASN A 34 7.16 -31.88 10.62
N GLU A 35 6.79 -31.90 9.34
CA GLU A 35 7.08 -33.00 8.42
C GLU A 35 7.86 -32.49 7.19
N PRO A 36 8.80 -33.29 6.64
CA PRO A 36 9.67 -32.90 5.52
C PRO A 36 8.95 -32.82 4.15
N ARG A 37 7.62 -32.74 4.13
CA ARG A 37 6.86 -32.57 2.89
C ARG A 37 6.57 -31.08 2.71
N PHE A 38 7.14 -30.54 1.64
CA PHE A 38 6.94 -29.21 1.09
C PHE A 38 7.81 -28.11 1.71
N HIS A 39 9.04 -28.00 1.20
CA HIS A 39 9.82 -26.75 1.15
C HIS A 39 9.13 -25.65 0.29
N SER A 40 7.79 -25.63 0.25
CA SER A 40 6.97 -24.80 -0.62
C SER A 40 5.61 -24.55 0.03
N LEU A 41 5.07 -23.33 -0.12
CA LEU A 41 3.73 -22.99 0.38
C LEU A 41 2.60 -23.61 -0.48
N GLU A 42 2.95 -24.39 -1.51
CA GLU A 42 2.04 -25.10 -2.42
C GLU A 42 1.15 -26.14 -1.72
N GLY A 43 1.57 -26.69 -0.58
CA GLY A 43 0.79 -27.69 0.17
C GLY A 43 -0.34 -27.11 1.04
N TYR A 44 -0.28 -25.81 1.38
CA TYR A 44 -1.16 -25.22 2.39
C TYR A 44 -2.38 -24.51 1.80
N SER A 45 -3.53 -24.66 2.44
CA SER A 45 -4.73 -23.85 2.22
C SER A 45 -4.52 -22.40 2.70
N SER A 46 -5.34 -21.47 2.21
CA SER A 46 -5.29 -20.07 2.66
C SER A 46 -5.48 -19.90 4.17
N TYR A 47 -6.21 -20.81 4.82
CA TYR A 47 -6.40 -20.82 6.27
C TYR A 47 -5.13 -21.27 7.01
N GLU A 48 -4.48 -22.34 6.55
CA GLU A 48 -3.22 -22.82 7.12
C GLU A 48 -2.10 -21.80 6.95
N ILE A 49 -2.00 -21.16 5.78
CA ILE A 49 -1.05 -20.07 5.55
C ILE A 49 -1.33 -18.91 6.52
N SER A 50 -2.60 -18.54 6.70
CA SER A 50 -2.99 -17.47 7.62
C SER A 50 -2.64 -17.80 9.08
N ASP A 51 -2.91 -19.02 9.54
CA ASP A 51 -2.58 -19.46 10.90
C ASP A 51 -1.07 -19.45 11.13
N HIS A 52 -0.32 -20.03 10.19
CA HIS A 52 1.13 -20.03 10.24
C HIS A 52 1.73 -18.62 10.25
N LEU A 53 1.27 -17.72 9.38
CA LEU A 53 1.75 -16.33 9.35
C LEU A 53 1.40 -15.60 10.65
N THR A 54 0.18 -15.77 11.15
CA THR A 54 -0.26 -15.21 12.43
C THR A 54 0.65 -15.66 13.56
N ASN A 55 0.93 -16.96 13.66
CA ASN A 55 1.78 -17.53 14.70
C ASN A 55 3.23 -17.05 14.57
N PHE A 56 3.78 -17.04 13.35
CA PHE A 56 5.12 -16.52 13.10
C PHE A 56 5.24 -15.05 13.53
N LEU A 57 4.36 -14.17 13.04
CA LEU A 57 4.37 -12.75 13.39
C LEU A 57 4.17 -12.52 14.90
N ARG A 58 3.33 -13.34 15.53
CA ARG A 58 3.12 -13.31 16.99
C ARG A 58 4.42 -13.64 17.73
N VAL A 59 5.15 -14.68 17.35
CA VAL A 59 6.47 -15.01 17.94
C VAL A 59 7.46 -13.84 17.75
N GLN A 60 7.51 -13.25 16.55
CA GLN A 60 8.38 -12.11 16.29
C GLN A 60 8.02 -10.87 17.13
N SER A 61 6.75 -10.74 17.56
CA SER A 61 6.33 -9.64 18.43
C SER A 61 6.94 -9.71 19.84
N PHE A 62 7.30 -10.92 20.30
CA PHE A 62 7.97 -11.18 21.57
C PHE A 62 9.49 -11.19 21.44
N VAL A 63 10.03 -11.94 20.47
CA VAL A 63 11.48 -12.14 20.30
C VAL A 63 12.15 -10.89 19.71
N LYS A 64 11.41 -10.08 18.93
CA LYS A 64 11.90 -8.84 18.28
C LYS A 64 13.16 -9.04 17.43
N LYS A 65 13.29 -10.22 16.82
CA LYS A 65 14.45 -10.57 15.97
C LYS A 65 14.52 -9.74 14.70
N TYR A 66 13.36 -9.41 14.12
CA TYR A 66 13.25 -8.65 12.88
C TYR A 66 12.63 -7.27 13.12
N SER A 67 13.05 -6.30 12.31
CA SER A 67 12.46 -4.96 12.33
C SER A 67 11.04 -4.98 11.74
N PRO A 68 10.15 -4.06 12.18
CA PRO A 68 8.78 -3.97 11.66
C PRO A 68 8.67 -3.86 10.13
N ASP A 69 9.50 -3.03 9.51
CA ASP A 69 9.57 -2.85 8.06
C ASP A 69 10.06 -4.11 7.35
N GLY A 70 10.99 -4.85 7.96
CA GLY A 70 11.45 -6.16 7.48
C GLY A 70 10.34 -7.21 7.48
N LEU A 71 9.47 -7.21 8.50
CA LEU A 71 8.30 -8.10 8.56
C LEU A 71 7.22 -7.71 7.54
N TYR A 72 7.02 -6.42 7.31
CA TYR A 72 6.14 -5.95 6.23
C TYR A 72 6.69 -6.35 4.86
N TYR A 73 7.98 -6.15 4.63
CA TYR A 73 8.67 -6.56 3.42
C TYR A 73 8.55 -8.07 3.17
N PHE A 74 8.70 -8.88 4.21
CA PHE A 74 8.44 -10.33 4.16
C PHE A 74 7.00 -10.64 3.74
N CYS A 75 6.00 -9.99 4.34
CA CYS A 75 4.58 -10.19 3.98
C CYS A 75 4.30 -9.82 2.51
N LEU A 76 4.94 -8.77 1.98
CA LEU A 76 4.86 -8.43 0.56
C LEU A 76 5.41 -9.57 -0.31
N GLY A 77 6.53 -10.18 0.09
CA GLY A 77 7.11 -11.34 -0.59
C GLY A 77 6.22 -12.58 -0.56
N VAL A 78 5.58 -12.86 0.58
CA VAL A 78 4.57 -13.94 0.66
C VAL A 78 3.39 -13.65 -0.26
N GLN A 79 2.91 -12.40 -0.32
CA GLN A 79 1.83 -12.03 -1.23
C GLN A 79 2.22 -12.18 -2.71
N CYS A 80 3.44 -11.79 -3.09
CA CYS A 80 4.00 -12.02 -4.42
C CYS A 80 4.00 -13.51 -4.77
N TYR A 81 4.46 -14.34 -3.82
CA TYR A 81 4.48 -15.78 -3.97
C TYR A 81 3.07 -16.30 -4.26
N LEU A 82 2.09 -15.95 -3.43
CA LEU A 82 0.71 -16.43 -3.59
C LEU A 82 0.13 -16.04 -4.96
N GLN A 83 0.41 -14.82 -5.44
CA GLN A 83 -0.04 -14.36 -6.75
C GLN A 83 0.63 -15.12 -7.90
N ALA A 84 1.93 -15.39 -7.82
CA ALA A 84 2.67 -16.09 -8.88
C ALA A 84 2.15 -17.53 -9.12
N TYR A 85 1.51 -18.12 -8.11
CA TYR A 85 0.89 -19.45 -8.17
C TYR A 85 -0.62 -19.41 -8.30
N ASP A 86 -1.20 -18.27 -8.72
CA ASP A 86 -2.63 -18.07 -8.92
C ASP A 86 -3.50 -18.44 -7.69
N ARG A 87 -2.93 -18.33 -6.48
CA ARG A 87 -3.68 -18.59 -5.24
C ARG A 87 -4.76 -17.54 -5.05
N VAL A 88 -5.97 -17.99 -4.77
CA VAL A 88 -7.09 -17.13 -4.44
C VAL A 88 -6.93 -16.63 -2.99
N GLY A 89 -6.54 -15.38 -2.83
CA GLY A 89 -6.28 -14.82 -1.52
C GLY A 89 -5.45 -13.53 -1.57
N ASN A 90 -5.75 -12.57 -0.70
CA ASN A 90 -4.87 -11.45 -0.47
C ASN A 90 -4.68 -11.20 1.03
N LEU A 91 -3.44 -11.28 1.47
CA LEU A 91 -3.00 -11.13 2.86
C LEU A 91 -3.44 -9.80 3.47
N PHE A 92 -3.55 -8.74 2.65
CA PHE A 92 -3.72 -7.37 3.11
C PHE A 92 -5.17 -6.86 3.03
N PHE A 93 -6.14 -7.64 2.53
CA PHE A 93 -7.56 -7.25 2.58
C PHE A 93 -8.58 -8.38 2.79
N HIS A 94 -8.23 -9.66 2.60
CA HIS A 94 -9.19 -10.73 2.85
C HIS A 94 -9.29 -11.05 4.33
N ASP A 95 -10.52 -11.35 4.78
CA ASP A 95 -10.83 -11.69 6.16
C ASP A 95 -10.13 -12.96 6.66
N THR A 96 -9.80 -13.89 5.75
CA THR A 96 -8.98 -15.07 6.06
C THR A 96 -7.68 -14.70 6.77
N TYR A 97 -7.12 -13.53 6.49
CA TYR A 97 -5.85 -13.05 7.04
C TYR A 97 -6.02 -11.97 8.12
N MET A 98 -7.23 -11.75 8.65
CA MET A 98 -7.53 -10.66 9.59
C MET A 98 -6.57 -10.61 10.80
N ASP A 99 -6.30 -11.74 11.44
CA ASP A 99 -5.42 -11.77 12.62
C ASP A 99 -3.96 -11.45 12.28
N CYS A 100 -3.47 -11.95 11.14
CA CYS A 100 -2.18 -11.58 10.59
C CYS A 100 -2.11 -10.07 10.31
N ARG A 101 -3.16 -9.48 9.70
CA ARG A 101 -3.25 -8.03 9.44
C ARG A 101 -3.21 -7.20 10.71
N LYS A 102 -3.93 -7.61 11.76
CA LYS A 102 -3.91 -6.94 13.07
C LYS A 102 -2.52 -6.90 13.67
N ILE A 103 -1.80 -8.02 13.67
CA ILE A 103 -0.42 -8.07 14.18
C ILE A 103 0.51 -7.22 13.32
N LEU A 104 0.37 -7.27 11.99
CA LEU A 104 1.15 -6.43 11.09
C LEU A 104 0.90 -4.93 11.32
N ASN A 105 -0.34 -4.52 11.58
CA ASN A 105 -0.66 -3.13 11.91
C ASN A 105 -0.01 -2.71 13.25
N GLN A 106 0.09 -3.61 14.24
CA GLN A 106 0.82 -3.31 15.47
C GLN A 106 2.32 -3.09 15.21
N PHE A 107 2.93 -3.84 14.29
CA PHE A 107 4.31 -3.58 13.85
C PHE A 107 4.43 -2.23 13.15
N ALA A 108 3.48 -1.89 12.28
CA ALA A 108 3.45 -0.59 11.61
C ALA A 108 3.39 0.57 12.61
N LEU A 109 2.52 0.48 13.62
CA LEU A 109 2.43 1.47 14.70
C LEU A 109 3.75 1.57 15.48
N LYS A 110 4.37 0.44 15.84
CA LYS A 110 5.69 0.44 16.50
C LYS A 110 6.76 1.14 15.66
N PHE A 111 6.78 0.90 14.35
CA PHE A 111 7.68 1.59 13.42
C PHE A 111 7.47 3.10 13.45
N ILE A 112 6.21 3.53 13.33
CA ILE A 112 5.83 4.95 13.35
C ILE A 112 6.26 5.59 14.68
N THR A 113 5.95 4.97 15.82
CA THR A 113 6.35 5.48 17.14
C THR A 113 7.87 5.58 17.27
N SER A 114 8.62 4.54 16.89
CA SER A 114 10.09 4.57 16.95
C SER A 114 10.69 5.70 16.11
N TYR A 115 10.02 6.05 15.01
CA TYR A 115 10.40 7.16 14.15
C TYR A 115 10.16 8.53 14.81
N HIS A 116 9.14 8.65 15.65
CA HIS A 116 8.86 9.91 16.36
C HIS A 116 9.84 10.16 17.51
N ASP A 117 10.36 9.11 18.12
CA ASP A 117 11.20 9.20 19.32
C ASP A 117 12.70 9.40 19.01
N ASP A 118 13.19 8.99 17.83
CA ASP A 118 14.59 9.14 17.41
C ASP A 118 14.72 10.00 16.13
N PRO A 119 15.41 11.16 16.18
CA PRO A 119 15.61 12.01 15.02
C PRO A 119 16.58 11.43 13.97
N ILE A 120 17.26 10.31 14.27
CA ILE A 120 18.14 9.64 13.31
C ILE A 120 17.28 8.87 12.30
N TYR A 121 17.21 9.39 11.08
CA TYR A 121 16.57 8.71 9.96
C TYR A 121 17.29 7.39 9.65
N ILE A 122 16.62 6.26 9.95
CA ILE A 122 17.03 4.93 9.48
C ILE A 122 16.22 4.61 8.21
N PRO A 123 16.87 4.38 7.06
CA PRO A 123 16.17 3.98 5.85
C PRO A 123 15.42 2.66 6.05
N THR A 124 14.12 2.68 5.77
CA THR A 124 13.30 1.45 5.67
C THR A 124 13.75 0.59 4.49
N CYS A 125 13.65 -0.73 4.65
CA CYS A 125 13.94 -1.67 3.56
C CYS A 125 12.81 -1.78 2.53
N VAL A 126 11.64 -1.18 2.79
CA VAL A 126 10.48 -1.22 1.89
C VAL A 126 10.50 0.00 0.97
N SER A 127 10.70 -0.21 -0.32
CA SER A 127 10.61 0.84 -1.35
C SER A 127 9.31 0.77 -2.15
N GLU A 128 8.89 1.90 -2.71
CA GLU A 128 7.74 1.99 -3.62
C GLU A 128 7.85 1.01 -4.79
N LYS A 129 9.07 0.79 -5.30
CA LYS A 129 9.35 -0.20 -6.35
C LYS A 129 8.76 -1.57 -6.00
N TYR A 130 8.96 -2.04 -4.77
CA TYR A 130 8.49 -3.35 -4.33
C TYR A 130 6.97 -3.43 -4.20
N LEU A 131 6.32 -2.31 -3.87
CA LEU A 131 4.86 -2.24 -3.86
C LEU A 131 4.27 -2.39 -5.27
N TRP A 132 4.91 -1.81 -6.29
CA TRP A 132 4.49 -2.02 -7.68
C TRP A 132 4.78 -3.43 -8.20
N GLU A 133 5.93 -4.01 -7.82
CA GLU A 133 6.33 -5.36 -8.24
C GLU A 133 5.48 -6.45 -7.57
N SER A 134 4.96 -6.19 -6.37
CA SER A 134 4.05 -7.08 -5.63
C SER A 134 2.57 -6.89 -5.95
N ASP A 135 2.24 -6.09 -6.98
CA ASP A 135 0.88 -5.71 -7.36
C ASP A 135 0.07 -5.06 -6.19
N HIS A 136 0.75 -4.64 -5.13
CA HIS A 136 0.15 -3.93 -3.99
C HIS A 136 -0.27 -2.51 -4.41
N LEU A 137 0.55 -1.86 -5.24
CA LEU A 137 0.13 -0.73 -6.05
C LEU A 137 -0.17 -1.25 -7.46
N SER A 138 -1.43 -1.16 -7.87
CA SER A 138 -1.88 -1.70 -9.14
C SER A 138 -3.26 -1.20 -9.54
N PRO A 139 -3.48 -0.82 -10.82
CA PRO A 139 -4.81 -0.47 -11.33
C PRO A 139 -5.68 -1.68 -11.68
N LYS A 140 -5.21 -2.93 -11.45
CA LYS A 140 -5.88 -4.14 -11.95
C LYS A 140 -7.16 -4.53 -11.20
N TRP A 141 -7.19 -4.30 -9.89
CA TRP A 141 -8.28 -4.76 -9.02
C TRP A 141 -8.84 -3.62 -8.16
N PRO A 142 -10.11 -3.70 -7.70
CA PRO A 142 -10.72 -2.65 -6.89
C PRO A 142 -9.91 -2.25 -5.64
N HIS A 143 -9.45 -3.24 -4.87
CA HIS A 143 -8.69 -3.02 -3.64
C HIS A 143 -7.33 -2.37 -3.94
N THR A 144 -6.56 -2.92 -4.88
CA THR A 144 -5.24 -2.38 -5.23
C THR A 144 -5.35 -1.00 -5.88
N LEU A 145 -6.42 -0.75 -6.64
CA LEU A 145 -6.70 0.57 -7.22
C LEU A 145 -6.97 1.60 -6.12
N LEU A 146 -7.81 1.27 -5.14
CA LEU A 146 -8.05 2.13 -3.98
C LEU A 146 -6.75 2.45 -3.23
N TRP A 147 -5.95 1.43 -2.91
CA TRP A 147 -4.67 1.60 -2.24
C TRP A 147 -3.71 2.48 -3.02
N THR A 148 -3.67 2.32 -4.34
CA THR A 148 -2.84 3.14 -5.20
C THR A 148 -3.27 4.62 -5.16
N VAL A 149 -4.58 4.88 -5.12
CA VAL A 149 -5.10 6.24 -4.96
C VAL A 149 -4.77 6.80 -3.58
N VAL A 150 -4.93 6.03 -2.51
CA VAL A 150 -4.54 6.42 -1.13
C VAL A 150 -3.04 6.75 -1.08
N TYR A 151 -2.20 5.91 -1.66
CA TYR A 151 -0.75 6.12 -1.74
C TYR A 151 -0.40 7.41 -2.50
N PHE A 152 -1.07 7.69 -3.62
CA PHE A 152 -0.86 8.93 -4.37
C PHE A 152 -1.33 10.17 -3.61
N VAL A 153 -2.45 10.12 -2.91
CA VAL A 153 -2.86 11.22 -2.04
C VAL A 153 -1.79 11.46 -0.97
N MET A 154 -1.31 10.40 -0.34
CA MET A 154 -0.28 10.51 0.68
C MET A 154 1.03 11.11 0.14
N LYS A 155 1.48 10.65 -1.03
CA LYS A 155 2.71 11.11 -1.69
C LYS A 155 2.62 12.52 -2.28
N TYR A 156 1.53 12.85 -2.96
CA TYR A 156 1.42 14.10 -3.74
C TYR A 156 0.62 15.19 -3.03
N PHE A 157 -0.35 14.82 -2.18
CA PHE A 157 -1.10 15.79 -1.39
C PHE A 157 -0.50 16.00 0.01
N LYS A 158 0.42 15.10 0.41
CA LYS A 158 1.14 15.14 1.70
C LYS A 158 0.21 15.02 2.90
N LEU A 159 -0.80 14.16 2.78
CA LEU A 159 -1.72 13.82 3.86
C LEU A 159 -1.33 12.46 4.43
N SER A 160 -1.39 12.31 5.75
CA SER A 160 -0.89 11.12 6.43
C SER A 160 -1.82 10.57 7.51
N THR A 161 -2.86 11.32 7.89
CA THR A 161 -3.84 10.88 8.89
C THR A 161 -5.18 10.49 8.27
N VAL A 162 -5.92 9.66 9.01
CA VAL A 162 -7.27 9.25 8.60
C VAL A 162 -8.17 10.46 8.46
N GLU A 163 -8.09 11.42 9.38
CA GLU A 163 -8.90 12.63 9.41
C GLU A 163 -8.65 13.50 8.17
N GLU A 164 -7.38 13.70 7.81
CA GLU A 164 -7.00 14.44 6.61
C GLU A 164 -7.54 13.77 5.33
N HIS A 165 -7.40 12.44 5.25
CA HIS A 165 -7.90 11.67 4.12
C HIS A 165 -9.43 11.67 4.04
N LYS A 166 -10.13 11.61 5.17
CA LYS A 166 -11.60 11.63 5.27
C LYS A 166 -12.20 13.00 5.02
N ALA A 167 -11.46 14.07 5.27
CA ALA A 167 -11.85 15.43 4.92
C ALA A 167 -11.82 15.69 3.40
N LEU A 168 -11.27 14.77 2.60
CA LEU A 168 -11.27 14.91 1.15
C LEU A 168 -12.67 14.68 0.58
N GLU A 169 -13.01 15.51 -0.41
CA GLU A 169 -14.25 15.36 -1.16
C GLU A 169 -13.99 15.42 -2.66
N LEU A 170 -14.65 14.54 -3.42
CA LEU A 170 -14.47 14.47 -4.88
C LEU A 170 -14.80 15.79 -5.59
N LYS A 171 -15.70 16.60 -5.03
CA LYS A 171 -16.10 17.90 -5.61
C LYS A 171 -14.95 18.93 -5.67
N ASN A 172 -13.94 18.75 -4.83
CA ASN A 172 -12.76 19.63 -4.75
C ASN A 172 -11.60 19.14 -5.64
N LEU A 173 -11.77 17.99 -6.32
CA LEU A 173 -10.80 17.44 -7.26
C LEU A 173 -11.11 17.91 -8.69
N PHE A 174 -10.24 18.73 -9.25
CA PHE A 174 -10.44 19.32 -10.57
C PHE A 174 -9.48 18.72 -11.59
N LYS A 175 -10.05 18.25 -12.71
CA LYS A 175 -9.26 17.83 -13.88
C LYS A 175 -9.01 19.05 -14.77
N ARG A 176 -7.76 19.24 -15.20
CA ARG A 176 -7.41 20.16 -16.28
C ARG A 176 -6.75 19.43 -17.42
N GLU A 177 -6.93 19.97 -18.62
CA GLU A 177 -6.28 19.50 -19.83
C GLU A 177 -5.45 20.65 -20.41
N THR A 178 -4.20 20.37 -20.72
CA THR A 178 -3.30 21.29 -21.44
C THR A 178 -3.03 20.72 -22.82
N VAL A 179 -3.06 21.60 -23.82
CA VAL A 179 -2.70 21.26 -25.19
C VAL A 179 -1.35 21.91 -25.47
N GLY A 180 -0.29 21.10 -25.45
CA GLY A 180 1.05 21.56 -25.76
C GLY A 180 1.38 21.33 -27.23
N ARG A 181 1.96 22.34 -27.91
CA ARG A 181 2.36 22.24 -29.33
C ARG A 181 3.32 21.08 -29.63
N ALA A 182 4.08 20.59 -28.64
CA ALA A 182 5.08 19.53 -28.80
C ALA A 182 4.77 18.21 -28.07
N LYS A 183 3.92 18.21 -27.03
CA LYS A 183 3.65 17.03 -26.17
C LYS A 183 2.21 16.50 -26.29
N GLY A 184 1.45 16.98 -27.27
CA GLY A 184 0.05 16.63 -27.44
C GLY A 184 -0.82 17.10 -26.27
N LYS A 185 -1.98 16.45 -26.12
CA LYS A 185 -2.95 16.73 -25.05
C LYS A 185 -2.53 16.00 -23.77
N GLN A 186 -2.27 16.76 -22.69
CA GLN A 186 -1.94 16.21 -21.38
C GLN A 186 -3.04 16.56 -20.37
N SER A 187 -3.35 15.64 -19.46
CA SER A 187 -4.25 15.90 -18.34
C SER A 187 -3.46 15.98 -17.04
N TYR A 188 -3.96 16.75 -16.08
CA TYR A 188 -3.52 16.72 -14.69
C TYR A 188 -4.70 16.94 -13.76
N PHE A 189 -4.54 16.57 -12.50
CA PHE A 189 -5.49 16.92 -11.45
C PHE A 189 -4.89 17.95 -10.51
N PHE A 190 -5.74 18.78 -9.93
CA PHE A 190 -5.39 19.58 -8.78
C PHE A 190 -6.49 19.53 -7.74
N TYR A 191 -6.09 19.70 -6.48
CA TYR A 191 -6.98 19.70 -5.33
C TYR A 191 -6.67 20.94 -4.50
N PHE A 192 -7.71 21.64 -4.05
CA PHE A 192 -7.56 22.76 -3.11
C PHE A 192 -7.80 22.25 -1.69
N LEU A 193 -6.72 22.15 -0.91
CA LEU A 193 -6.79 21.81 0.50
C LEU A 193 -6.94 23.09 1.31
N ARG A 194 -7.79 23.04 2.35
CA ARG A 194 -7.83 24.07 3.38
C ARG A 194 -6.93 23.61 4.52
N GLU A 195 -5.85 24.33 4.78
CA GLU A 195 -4.96 24.02 5.89
C GLU A 195 -5.58 24.55 7.20
N THR A 196 -5.46 23.78 8.29
CA THR A 196 -6.06 24.12 9.58
C THR A 196 -5.48 25.42 10.12
N GLY A 197 -6.35 26.41 10.37
CA GLY A 197 -5.95 27.72 10.89
C GLY A 197 -5.69 28.78 9.81
N GLU A 198 -5.66 28.40 8.53
CA GLU A 198 -5.46 29.34 7.43
C GLU A 198 -6.76 29.62 6.64
N THR A 199 -6.89 30.87 6.17
CA THR A 199 -7.94 31.26 5.21
C THR A 199 -7.54 30.96 3.76
N GLN A 200 -6.27 30.61 3.52
CA GLN A 200 -5.72 30.35 2.20
C GLN A 200 -5.84 28.87 1.82
N TYR A 201 -6.18 28.61 0.57
CA TYR A 201 -6.21 27.26 0.02
C TYR A 201 -4.85 26.90 -0.57
N CYS A 202 -4.32 25.75 -0.18
CA CYS A 202 -3.11 25.20 -0.75
C CYS A 202 -3.43 24.28 -1.93
N LYS A 203 -2.85 24.56 -3.10
CA LYS A 203 -3.08 23.78 -4.32
C LYS A 203 -2.12 22.60 -4.37
N ARG A 204 -2.65 21.37 -4.31
CA ARG A 204 -1.90 20.13 -4.58
C ARG A 204 -2.15 19.66 -6.01
N GLN A 205 -1.18 18.99 -6.63
CA GLN A 205 -1.27 18.58 -8.04
C GLN A 205 -0.85 17.12 -8.24
N LEU A 206 -1.58 16.41 -9.10
CA LEU A 206 -1.17 15.13 -9.68
C LEU A 206 -0.78 15.37 -11.13
N LEU A 207 0.52 15.23 -11.42
CA LEU A 207 1.08 15.41 -12.75
C LEU A 207 1.18 14.07 -13.48
N PRO A 208 1.12 14.06 -14.83
CA PRO A 208 1.25 12.85 -15.61
C PRO A 208 2.68 12.29 -15.48
N ASP A 209 2.79 10.98 -15.29
CA ASP A 209 4.05 10.25 -15.37
C ASP A 209 4.30 9.73 -16.79
N LYS A 210 5.57 9.51 -17.14
CA LYS A 210 5.95 8.94 -18.44
C LYS A 210 5.53 7.49 -18.57
N ASN A 211 5.43 6.75 -17.47
CA ASN A 211 4.97 5.38 -17.44
C ASN A 211 3.43 5.34 -17.28
N PRO A 212 2.67 4.97 -18.32
CA PRO A 212 1.21 5.00 -18.26
C PRO A 212 0.61 4.07 -17.19
N SER A 213 1.25 2.94 -16.91
CA SER A 213 0.74 1.97 -15.93
C SER A 213 0.93 2.39 -14.47
N ARG A 214 1.80 3.37 -14.22
CA ARG A 214 2.07 3.97 -12.90
C ARG A 214 1.69 5.46 -12.84
N CYS A 215 1.06 5.97 -13.88
CA CYS A 215 0.76 7.39 -14.02
C CYS A 215 -0.35 7.80 -13.04
N PRO A 216 -0.09 8.73 -12.09
CA PRO A 216 -1.09 9.15 -11.11
C PRO A 216 -2.35 9.72 -11.74
N VAL A 217 -2.21 10.41 -12.88
CA VAL A 217 -3.34 10.97 -13.62
C VAL A 217 -4.19 9.89 -14.25
N GLU A 218 -3.59 8.88 -14.89
CA GLU A 218 -4.35 7.81 -15.55
C GLU A 218 -5.02 6.88 -14.52
N ILE A 219 -4.35 6.61 -13.41
CA ILE A 219 -4.90 5.81 -12.31
C ILE A 219 -6.04 6.56 -11.61
N MET A 220 -5.90 7.87 -11.36
CA MET A 220 -7.00 8.67 -10.82
C MET A 220 -8.19 8.73 -11.77
N LYS A 221 -7.97 8.86 -13.09
CA LYS A 221 -9.05 8.76 -14.09
C LYS A 221 -9.75 7.40 -14.02
N LEU A 222 -8.98 6.32 -13.95
CA LEU A 222 -9.53 4.96 -13.84
C LEU A 222 -10.38 4.83 -12.58
N TYR A 223 -9.87 5.24 -11.41
CA TYR A 223 -10.64 5.25 -10.15
C TYR A 223 -11.98 5.96 -10.32
N LEU A 224 -11.98 7.21 -10.78
CA LEU A 224 -13.19 8.02 -10.98
C LEU A 224 -14.17 7.44 -12.01
N SER A 225 -13.68 6.64 -12.98
CA SER A 225 -14.51 5.94 -13.97
C SER A 225 -15.15 4.67 -13.42
N LYS A 226 -14.53 4.08 -12.39
CA LYS A 226 -14.99 2.84 -11.73
C LYS A 226 -15.87 3.10 -10.51
N CYS A 227 -15.99 4.35 -10.06
CA CYS A 227 -16.92 4.77 -9.01
C CYS A 227 -18.34 4.97 -9.55
N PRO A 228 -19.39 4.59 -8.80
CA PRO A 228 -20.78 4.86 -9.16
C PRO A 228 -21.06 6.38 -9.34
N PRO A 229 -21.91 6.79 -10.29
CA PRO A 229 -22.28 8.19 -10.49
C PRO A 229 -22.93 8.83 -9.27
N SER A 230 -23.70 8.06 -8.50
CA SER A 230 -24.34 8.49 -7.25
C SER A 230 -23.32 8.84 -6.17
N ALA A 231 -22.20 8.13 -6.11
CA ALA A 231 -21.15 8.39 -5.14
C ALA A 231 -20.47 9.76 -5.36
N LYS A 232 -20.43 10.26 -6.61
CA LYS A 232 -19.96 11.62 -6.91
C LYS A 232 -20.82 12.71 -6.25
N LYS A 233 -22.07 12.39 -5.88
CA LYS A 233 -22.97 13.28 -5.11
C LYS A 233 -22.82 13.10 -3.60
N GLY A 234 -22.38 11.92 -3.14
CA GLY A 234 -22.21 11.59 -1.72
C GLY A 234 -21.00 12.22 -1.05
N SER A 235 -20.23 13.04 -1.78
CA SER A 235 -19.03 13.77 -1.34
C SER A 235 -17.81 12.92 -0.94
N PHE A 236 -17.94 11.66 -0.54
CA PHE A 236 -16.80 10.84 -0.10
C PHE A 236 -15.72 10.64 -1.18
N PHE A 237 -14.45 10.79 -0.79
CA PHE A 237 -13.32 10.58 -1.70
C PHE A 237 -12.98 9.10 -1.91
N TYR A 238 -13.05 8.29 -0.84
CA TYR A 238 -12.69 6.87 -0.85
C TYR A 238 -13.93 6.00 -0.69
N LEU A 239 -14.22 5.17 -1.69
CA LEU A 239 -15.36 4.26 -1.68
C LEU A 239 -14.92 2.83 -1.41
N LYS A 240 -15.77 2.06 -0.71
CA LYS A 240 -15.50 0.68 -0.37
C LYS A 240 -15.43 -0.19 -1.65
N PRO A 241 -14.34 -0.93 -1.87
CA PRO A 241 -14.17 -1.80 -3.01
C PRO A 241 -15.11 -3.01 -2.94
N ILE A 242 -15.59 -3.45 -4.10
CA ILE A 242 -16.36 -4.67 -4.25
C ILE A 242 -15.39 -5.86 -4.28
N ALA A 243 -15.75 -6.95 -3.59
CA ALA A 243 -14.95 -8.16 -3.55
C ALA A 243 -14.82 -8.79 -4.95
N ARG A 244 -13.66 -9.39 -5.23
CA ARG A 244 -13.36 -9.95 -6.55
C ARG A 244 -14.40 -10.97 -7.02
N ALA A 245 -14.93 -11.78 -6.10
CA ALA A 245 -15.94 -12.79 -6.40
C ALA A 245 -17.27 -12.19 -6.90
N ASP A 246 -17.57 -10.94 -6.53
CA ASP A 246 -18.84 -10.29 -6.85
C ASP A 246 -18.74 -9.36 -8.07
N LEU A 247 -17.52 -9.06 -8.56
CA LEU A 247 -17.29 -8.05 -9.60
C LEU A 247 -18.00 -8.34 -10.91
N GLU A 248 -18.16 -9.60 -11.29
CA GLU A 248 -18.78 -9.98 -12.57
C GLU A 248 -20.24 -9.53 -12.66
N ASN A 249 -20.91 -9.41 -11.52
CA ASN A 249 -22.33 -9.02 -11.43
C ASN A 249 -22.52 -7.53 -11.15
N GLN A 250 -21.45 -6.74 -11.10
CA GLN A 250 -21.49 -5.35 -10.64
C GLN A 250 -21.12 -4.36 -11.76
N PRO A 251 -21.88 -3.26 -11.94
CA PRO A 251 -21.59 -2.27 -12.98
C PRO A 251 -20.36 -1.41 -12.67
N TYR A 252 -19.90 -1.41 -11.42
CA TYR A 252 -18.81 -0.58 -10.90
C TYR A 252 -17.88 -1.44 -10.05
N TRP A 253 -16.69 -0.92 -9.72
CA TRP A 253 -15.74 -1.62 -8.84
C TRP A 253 -15.90 -1.23 -7.37
N PHE A 254 -16.63 -0.15 -7.11
CA PHE A 254 -16.81 0.42 -5.79
C PHE A 254 -18.31 0.54 -5.48
N THR A 255 -18.63 0.41 -4.19
CA THR A 255 -19.98 0.64 -3.68
C THR A 255 -20.24 2.15 -3.50
N ASN A 256 -21.44 2.51 -3.02
CA ASN A 256 -21.73 3.88 -2.58
C ASN A 256 -21.33 4.13 -1.12
N GLU A 257 -20.76 3.14 -0.43
CA GLU A 257 -20.31 3.26 0.96
C GLU A 257 -18.90 3.83 1.02
N GLU A 258 -18.62 4.61 2.06
CA GLU A 258 -17.27 5.08 2.35
C GLU A 258 -16.41 3.92 2.88
N VAL A 259 -15.11 3.95 2.59
CA VAL A 259 -14.14 3.02 3.22
C VAL A 259 -14.16 3.23 4.74
N PRO A 260 -14.23 2.16 5.57
CA PRO A 260 -14.16 2.27 7.03
C PRO A 260 -12.88 2.96 7.51
N ASN A 261 -12.94 3.61 8.68
CA ASN A 261 -11.78 4.31 9.23
C ASN A 261 -10.65 3.34 9.58
N GLU A 262 -11.01 2.16 10.08
CA GLU A 262 -10.07 1.11 10.48
C GLU A 262 -9.30 0.57 9.27
N ASP A 263 -9.98 0.34 8.15
CA ASP A 263 -9.35 -0.11 6.92
C ASP A 263 -8.40 0.95 6.36
N LEU A 264 -8.81 2.22 6.38
CA LEU A 264 -7.98 3.33 5.92
C LEU A 264 -6.75 3.52 6.81
N ASP A 265 -6.91 3.44 8.14
CA ASP A 265 -5.80 3.51 9.09
C ASP A 265 -4.78 2.39 8.84
N GLU A 266 -5.23 1.15 8.65
CA GLU A 266 -4.37 0.00 8.37
C GLU A 266 -3.55 0.19 7.07
N ILE A 267 -4.17 0.75 6.03
CA ILE A 267 -3.51 1.09 4.77
C ILE A 267 -2.44 2.18 4.98
N LEU A 268 -2.82 3.27 5.64
CA LEU A 268 -1.92 4.41 5.89
C LEU A 268 -0.71 3.99 6.74
N ASN A 269 -0.93 3.21 7.78
CA ASN A 269 0.15 2.74 8.66
C ASN A 269 1.15 1.86 7.92
N ARG A 270 0.69 0.98 7.02
CA ARG A 270 1.59 0.22 6.15
C ARG A 270 2.39 1.12 5.21
N PHE A 271 1.76 2.11 4.60
CA PHE A 271 2.45 3.03 3.69
C PHE A 271 3.46 3.93 4.39
N LYS A 272 3.27 4.26 5.67
CA LYS A 272 4.25 5.02 6.48
C LYS A 272 5.58 4.27 6.65
N MET A 273 5.61 2.94 6.44
CA MET A 273 6.83 2.14 6.42
C MET A 273 7.56 2.14 5.06
N VAL A 274 7.07 2.85 4.04
CA VAL A 274 7.69 2.90 2.70
C VAL A 274 8.68 4.06 2.60
N SER A 275 9.88 3.83 2.06
CA SER A 275 10.99 4.80 2.09
C SER A 275 10.62 6.16 1.54
N GLU A 276 10.01 6.19 0.37
CA GLU A 276 9.65 7.43 -0.34
C GLU A 276 8.64 8.25 0.45
N ILE A 277 7.77 7.58 1.19
CA ILE A 277 6.80 8.21 2.09
C ILE A 277 7.50 8.68 3.36
N THR A 278 8.25 7.79 4.02
CA THR A 278 8.94 8.13 5.27
C THR A 278 9.77 9.39 5.03
N GLU A 279 10.66 9.38 4.03
CA GLU A 279 11.50 10.51 3.62
C GLU A 279 10.73 11.79 3.37
N LEU A 280 9.58 11.71 2.70
CA LEU A 280 8.73 12.87 2.42
C LEU A 280 8.32 13.57 3.71
N PHE A 281 7.81 12.80 4.68
CA PHE A 281 7.35 13.32 5.96
C PHE A 281 8.49 13.59 6.96
N VAL A 282 9.69 13.03 6.76
CA VAL A 282 10.91 13.47 7.45
C VAL A 282 11.32 14.85 6.98
N LYS A 283 11.48 15.00 5.66
CA LYS A 283 11.94 16.23 5.03
C LYS A 283 11.01 17.38 5.37
N ASP A 284 9.69 17.16 5.28
CA ASP A 284 8.70 18.18 5.64
C ASP A 284 8.82 18.61 7.11
N ARG A 285 9.00 17.67 8.05
CA ARG A 285 9.25 17.99 9.46
C ARG A 285 10.53 18.81 9.65
N ILE A 286 11.65 18.39 9.05
CA ILE A 286 12.92 19.14 9.15
C ILE A 286 12.75 20.55 8.57
N THR A 287 12.10 20.70 7.41
CA THR A 287 11.87 22.01 6.79
C THR A 287 10.94 22.90 7.64
N SER A 288 10.00 22.32 8.39
CA SER A 288 9.14 23.08 9.32
C SER A 288 9.87 23.56 10.58
N LEU A 289 10.99 22.93 10.94
CA LEU A 289 11.80 23.25 12.12
C LEU A 289 12.91 24.27 11.84
N ILE A 290 13.22 24.55 10.57
CA ILE A 290 14.22 25.56 10.18
C ILE A 290 13.46 26.85 9.85
N PRO A 291 13.57 27.90 10.70
CA PRO A 291 13.01 29.20 10.37
C PRO A 291 13.68 29.71 9.08
N TRP A 292 12.88 30.19 8.14
CA TRP A 292 13.38 30.97 7.01
C TRP A 292 14.02 32.25 7.57
N TYR A 293 15.35 32.31 7.61
CA TYR A 293 16.12 33.53 7.93
C TYR A 293 16.19 34.44 6.70
#